data_AF-A0A6B1E0Q6-F1
#
_entry.id   AF-A0A6B1E0Q6-F1
#
_cell.length_a   1.000
_cell.length_b   1.000
_cell.length_c   1.000
_cell.angle_alpha   90.00
_cell.angle_beta   90.00
_cell.angle_gamma   90.00
#
_symmetry.space_group_name_H-M   'P 1'
#
loop_
_entity.id
_entity.type
_entity.pdbx_description
1 polymer ?
#
loop_
_entity_poly.entity_id
_entity_poly.type
_entity_poly.pdbx_seq_one_letter_code
_entity_poly.pdbx_strand_id
1 'polypeptide(L)'
;MSLPAGNSSYTDPATLAAADEKTSGFSLSNPRIQTLAQSAPQRATIALLLTGMVIGLVVAYVVIPTEFTGASPRHLSQQATQQWVRMVAVGHSQAISYDDVNALLVLQQIPEPQATVRSLAANVQIPLAERQALEAITRISGFNELTGAEAPEDPGLVSSSLQVVASLIIVMLGAVIVSVVGRGLLGMGGTAEAAPKAPESTAAAAPQSSLSAHSGYTDTQSTRQSPSASLSASGTMHPQLGAPVLHTMSTFIKGSNYDDSFAIELNHAQGNDFLGECGISASSQVAGELQSVEFWGFDIQTQETVSKFFAAPAALGDAAMLAHLGQRVSDPADDIVAAEAGAVQVVESKALIIQAEIKAVVCNYGGGLPNSGIESLQIELMAWYKGVGRQAAVPAEPFTGAAASPFSDYADMSAAPPAQNAAPPPPPAGSVAPQKPKQRPEDEENDPFGGTGNFMPYS
;
A
#
# COMPACT_ATOMS: atom_id res chain seq x y z
N MET A 1 -83.46 11.01 -52.31
CA MET A 1 -82.16 11.63 -51.95
C MET A 1 -81.09 10.60 -52.26
N SER A 2 -80.64 10.53 -53.51
CA SER A 2 -79.51 11.31 -54.06
C SER A 2 -78.16 10.70 -53.68
N LEU A 3 -77.74 9.74 -54.52
CA LEU A 3 -76.41 9.54 -55.14
C LEU A 3 -75.42 10.76 -55.10
N PRO A 4 -74.12 10.66 -55.49
CA PRO A 4 -73.23 9.49 -55.73
C PRO A 4 -71.70 9.74 -55.46
N ALA A 5 -70.89 8.74 -55.87
CA ALA A 5 -69.70 8.88 -56.76
C ALA A 5 -68.26 8.94 -56.19
N GLY A 6 -67.40 8.17 -56.86
CA GLY A 6 -65.94 8.37 -56.95
C GLY A 6 -65.17 7.05 -56.98
N ASN A 7 -65.14 6.29 -58.08
CA ASN A 7 -64.02 6.23 -59.04
C ASN A 7 -62.64 6.13 -58.35
N SER A 8 -61.78 5.13 -58.58
CA SER A 8 -61.24 4.76 -59.89
C SER A 8 -60.48 3.43 -59.81
N SER A 9 -60.51 2.71 -60.92
CA SER A 9 -59.63 1.62 -61.34
C SER A 9 -58.15 2.05 -61.44
N TYR A 10 -57.28 1.10 -61.86
CA TYR A 10 -55.86 1.27 -62.26
C TYR A 10 -54.88 1.10 -61.07
N THR A 11 -53.85 0.24 -61.04
CA THR A 11 -53.14 -0.53 -62.08
C THR A 11 -52.29 -1.58 -61.38
N ASP A 12 -52.17 -2.77 -61.97
CA ASP A 12 -51.03 -3.64 -61.76
C ASP A 12 -49.88 -3.14 -62.66
N PRO A 13 -48.66 -3.03 -62.13
CA PRO A 13 -47.51 -3.36 -62.96
C PRO A 13 -46.56 -4.31 -62.27
N ALA A 14 -46.31 -5.41 -62.98
CA ALA A 14 -45.05 -6.12 -62.96
C ALA A 14 -43.84 -5.16 -63.03
N THR A 15 -42.66 -5.71 -62.68
CA THR A 15 -41.30 -5.17 -62.86
C THR A 15 -40.77 -4.18 -61.80
N LEU A 16 -40.23 -4.74 -60.71
CA LEU A 16 -39.04 -4.25 -60.01
C LEU A 16 -37.93 -5.28 -60.28
N ALA A 17 -37.04 -4.98 -61.23
CA ALA A 17 -35.79 -4.27 -61.01
C ALA A 17 -34.64 -5.26 -60.73
N ALA A 18 -33.93 -5.59 -61.81
CA ALA A 18 -32.56 -6.02 -61.76
C ALA A 18 -31.70 -4.86 -61.20
N ALA A 19 -30.95 -5.14 -60.14
CA ALA A 19 -29.88 -4.28 -59.66
C ALA A 19 -28.70 -5.18 -59.25
N ASP A 20 -27.88 -5.46 -60.26
CA ASP A 20 -26.41 -5.41 -60.25
C ASP A 20 -25.70 -5.97 -59.00
N GLU A 21 -25.50 -7.29 -59.01
CA GLU A 21 -24.53 -7.99 -58.17
C GLU A 21 -23.10 -7.66 -58.65
N LYS A 22 -22.58 -6.49 -58.26
CA LYS A 22 -21.13 -6.24 -58.25
C LYS A 22 -20.52 -6.89 -57.02
N THR A 23 -20.32 -8.19 -57.12
CA THR A 23 -19.35 -8.94 -56.32
C THR A 23 -17.95 -8.38 -56.61
N SER A 24 -17.51 -7.43 -55.79
CA SER A 24 -16.13 -7.01 -55.68
C SER A 24 -15.30 -8.17 -55.15
N GLY A 25 -14.85 -9.01 -56.07
CA GLY A 25 -13.85 -10.04 -55.82
C GLY A 25 -12.59 -9.41 -55.25
N PHE A 26 -12.42 -9.54 -53.93
CA PHE A 26 -11.15 -9.33 -53.27
C PHE A 26 -10.22 -10.46 -53.69
N SER A 27 -9.55 -10.26 -54.84
CA SER A 27 -8.61 -11.22 -55.40
C SER A 27 -7.38 -11.31 -54.50
N LEU A 28 -7.26 -12.42 -53.76
CA LEU A 28 -6.09 -12.81 -52.96
C LEU A 28 -4.84 -13.14 -53.82
N SER A 29 -4.84 -12.79 -55.10
CA SER A 29 -3.78 -13.08 -56.07
C SER A 29 -2.69 -12.00 -56.12
N ASN A 30 -2.44 -11.27 -55.03
CA ASN A 30 -1.42 -10.23 -54.98
C ASN A 30 -0.10 -10.84 -54.46
N PRO A 31 0.93 -11.05 -55.31
CA PRO A 31 2.14 -11.81 -54.96
C PRO A 31 3.00 -11.12 -53.88
N ARG A 32 2.72 -9.87 -53.52
CA ARG A 32 3.39 -9.14 -52.43
C ARG A 32 2.92 -9.52 -51.02
N ILE A 33 1.75 -10.13 -50.85
CA ILE A 33 1.27 -10.54 -49.52
C ILE A 33 1.78 -11.94 -49.14
N GLN A 34 2.17 -12.76 -50.12
CA GLN A 34 2.71 -14.10 -49.87
C GLN A 34 4.15 -14.11 -49.33
N THR A 35 4.93 -13.03 -49.52
CA THR A 35 6.33 -12.98 -49.06
C THR A 35 6.50 -12.58 -47.59
N LEU A 36 5.46 -12.03 -46.94
CA LEU A 36 5.50 -11.69 -45.50
C LEU A 36 5.08 -12.86 -44.60
N ALA A 37 4.38 -13.87 -45.15
CA ALA A 37 3.91 -15.05 -44.39
C ALA A 37 4.98 -16.15 -44.22
N GLN A 38 6.16 -16.02 -44.84
CA GLN A 38 7.21 -17.06 -44.84
C GLN A 38 8.41 -16.75 -43.94
N SER A 39 8.31 -15.77 -43.03
CA SER A 39 9.33 -15.53 -42.00
C SER A 39 8.84 -15.84 -40.59
N ALA A 40 7.98 -16.85 -40.45
CA ALA A 40 7.70 -17.41 -39.12
C ALA A 40 9.04 -17.81 -38.49
N PRO A 41 9.41 -17.27 -37.30
CA PRO A 41 10.65 -17.64 -36.65
C PRO A 41 10.68 -19.15 -36.53
N GLN A 42 11.72 -19.77 -37.09
CA GLN A 42 11.85 -21.23 -37.09
C GLN A 42 11.67 -21.72 -35.66
N ARG A 43 10.93 -22.82 -35.47
CA ARG A 43 10.66 -23.41 -34.13
C ARG A 43 11.94 -23.55 -33.28
N ALA A 44 13.10 -23.68 -33.94
CA ALA A 44 14.43 -23.65 -33.34
C ALA A 44 14.74 -22.36 -32.57
N THR A 45 14.40 -21.18 -33.09
CA THR A 45 14.65 -19.89 -32.43
C THR A 45 13.83 -19.75 -31.15
N ILE A 46 12.56 -20.17 -31.19
CA ILE A 46 11.68 -20.16 -30.02
C ILE A 46 12.19 -21.14 -28.96
N ALA A 47 12.58 -22.35 -29.37
CA ALA A 47 13.15 -23.35 -28.47
C ALA A 47 14.45 -22.87 -27.81
N LEU A 48 15.33 -22.20 -28.56
CA LEU A 48 16.56 -21.62 -28.04
C LEU A 48 16.29 -20.52 -27.00
N LEU A 49 15.33 -19.63 -27.28
CA LEU A 49 14.96 -18.55 -26.36
C LEU A 49 14.40 -19.11 -25.04
N LEU A 50 13.48 -20.06 -25.13
CA LEU A 50 12.90 -20.71 -23.93
C LEU A 50 13.97 -21.43 -23.12
N THR A 51 14.91 -22.12 -23.78
CA THR A 51 16.01 -22.81 -23.11
C THR A 51 16.94 -21.82 -22.40
N GLY A 52 17.30 -20.71 -23.06
CA GLY A 52 18.11 -19.66 -22.47
C GLY A 52 17.44 -19.00 -21.26
N MET A 53 16.13 -18.76 -21.33
CA MET A 53 15.35 -18.21 -20.23
C MET A 53 15.36 -19.15 -19.01
N VAL A 54 15.11 -20.45 -19.22
CA VAL A 54 15.13 -21.45 -18.14
C VAL A 54 16.51 -21.55 -17.50
N ILE A 55 17.58 -21.57 -18.31
CA ILE A 55 18.96 -21.59 -17.79
C ILE A 55 19.24 -20.32 -16.97
N GLY A 56 18.84 -19.15 -17.47
CA GLY A 56 18.99 -17.88 -16.74
C GLY A 56 18.28 -17.91 -15.39
N LEU A 57 17.07 -18.47 -15.33
CA LEU A 57 16.32 -18.62 -14.10
C LEU A 57 17.01 -19.59 -13.12
N VAL A 58 17.50 -20.73 -13.61
CA VAL A 58 18.25 -21.68 -12.77
C VAL A 58 19.52 -21.04 -12.21
N VAL A 59 20.27 -20.29 -13.01
CA VAL A 59 21.46 -19.57 -12.51
C VAL A 59 21.06 -18.53 -11.47
N ALA A 60 20.02 -17.73 -11.75
CA ALA A 60 19.56 -16.67 -10.85
C ALA A 60 19.05 -17.18 -9.51
N TYR A 61 18.49 -18.39 -9.42
CA TYR A 61 17.90 -18.90 -8.18
C TYR A 61 18.71 -20.01 -7.50
N VAL A 62 19.47 -20.81 -8.24
CA VAL A 62 20.24 -21.94 -7.71
C VAL A 62 21.69 -21.56 -7.47
N VAL A 63 22.31 -20.82 -8.40
CA VAL A 63 23.72 -20.42 -8.28
C VAL A 63 23.88 -19.16 -7.45
N ILE A 64 22.90 -18.25 -7.53
CA ILE A 64 22.86 -16.99 -6.78
C ILE A 64 21.58 -16.96 -5.93
N PRO A 65 21.42 -17.81 -4.91
CA PRO A 65 20.21 -17.79 -4.10
C PRO A 65 20.00 -16.38 -3.53
N THR A 66 18.88 -15.76 -3.89
CA THR A 66 18.44 -14.50 -3.29
C THR A 66 17.98 -14.79 -1.88
N GLU A 67 18.90 -14.75 -0.93
CA GLU A 67 18.53 -14.76 0.49
C GLU A 67 17.99 -13.38 0.84
N PHE A 68 16.68 -13.28 1.08
CA PHE A 68 16.11 -12.15 1.79
C PHE A 68 16.51 -12.30 3.25
N THR A 69 17.72 -11.86 3.61
CA THR A 69 18.09 -11.72 5.02
C THR A 69 17.13 -10.70 5.61
N GLY A 70 16.20 -11.15 6.46
CA GLY A 70 15.21 -10.29 7.10
C GLY A 70 15.91 -9.04 7.60
N ALA A 71 15.46 -7.87 7.13
CA ALA A 71 16.15 -6.60 7.35
C ALA A 71 16.19 -6.28 8.85
N SER A 72 17.19 -6.82 9.55
CA SER A 72 17.42 -6.57 10.96
C SER A 72 17.66 -5.08 11.15
N PRO A 73 17.24 -4.47 12.28
CA PRO A 73 17.34 -3.04 12.55
C PRO A 73 18.72 -2.42 12.28
N ARG A 74 19.81 -3.21 12.37
CA ARG A 74 21.17 -2.79 11.98
C ARG A 74 21.36 -2.36 10.53
N HIS A 75 20.49 -2.76 9.60
CA HIS A 75 20.56 -2.37 8.18
C HIS A 75 19.69 -1.15 7.86
N LEU A 76 18.99 -0.59 8.85
CA LEU A 76 18.20 0.61 8.65
C LEU A 76 19.11 1.82 8.42
N SER A 77 18.64 2.78 7.62
CA SER A 77 19.29 4.07 7.52
C SER A 77 19.37 4.73 8.91
N GLN A 78 20.29 5.67 9.11
CA GLN A 78 20.45 6.35 10.40
C GLN A 78 19.12 6.98 10.89
N GLN A 79 18.37 7.61 9.98
CA GLN A 79 17.07 8.22 10.30
C GLN A 79 16.01 7.17 10.65
N ALA A 80 15.96 6.05 9.93
CA ALA A 80 15.02 4.96 10.22
C ALA A 80 15.35 4.25 11.55
N THR A 81 16.64 4.09 11.85
CA THR A 81 17.12 3.58 13.15
C THR A 81 16.65 4.47 14.29
N GLN A 82 16.81 5.80 14.16
CA GLN A 82 16.35 6.76 15.16
C GLN A 82 14.83 6.69 15.37
N GLN A 83 14.06 6.64 14.27
CA GLN A 83 12.61 6.52 14.35
C GLN A 83 12.18 5.22 15.02
N TRP A 84 12.85 4.12 14.69
CA TRP A 84 12.59 2.82 15.29
C TRP A 84 12.89 2.81 16.80
N VAL A 85 14.02 3.39 17.23
CA VAL A 85 14.35 3.54 18.65
C VAL A 85 13.29 4.37 19.39
N ARG A 86 12.76 5.43 18.77
CA ARG A 86 11.65 6.23 19.34
C ARG A 86 10.39 5.39 19.51
N MET A 87 10.04 4.57 18.53
CA MET A 87 8.87 3.68 18.63
C MET A 87 9.04 2.63 19.74
N VAL A 88 10.23 2.03 19.87
CA VAL A 88 10.53 1.10 20.97
C VAL A 88 10.40 1.79 22.32
N ALA A 89 10.91 3.03 22.45
CA ALA A 89 10.79 3.84 23.67
C ALA A 89 9.35 4.12 24.07
N VAL A 90 8.52 4.57 23.13
CA VAL A 90 7.10 4.85 23.40
C VAL A 90 6.33 3.58 23.71
N GLY A 91 6.59 2.48 22.98
CA GLY A 91 5.94 1.20 23.21
C GLY A 91 6.28 0.58 24.58
N HIS A 92 7.50 0.82 25.07
CA HIS A 92 7.95 0.46 26.42
C HIS A 92 7.30 1.35 27.49
N SER A 93 7.38 2.67 27.34
CA SER A 93 6.88 3.62 28.35
C SER A 93 5.37 3.54 28.57
N GLN A 94 4.61 3.17 27.53
CA GLN A 94 3.17 2.97 27.60
C GLN A 94 2.77 1.53 27.98
N ALA A 95 3.74 0.63 28.19
CA ALA A 95 3.53 -0.79 28.47
C ALA A 95 2.60 -1.50 27.46
N ILE A 96 2.63 -1.06 26.19
CA ILE A 96 1.77 -1.62 25.13
C ILE A 96 2.45 -2.80 24.46
N SER A 97 3.74 -2.68 24.16
CA SER A 97 4.43 -3.61 23.24
C SER A 97 5.70 -4.22 23.79
N TYR A 98 6.33 -3.60 24.79
CA TYR A 98 7.62 -4.05 25.31
C TYR A 98 7.68 -3.93 26.84
N ASP A 99 8.11 -4.99 27.51
CA ASP A 99 8.62 -4.91 28.88
C ASP A 99 10.11 -4.51 28.89
N ASP A 100 10.69 -4.34 30.07
CA ASP A 100 12.10 -3.95 30.24
C ASP A 100 13.06 -4.88 29.48
N VAL A 101 12.83 -6.20 29.56
CA VAL A 101 13.72 -7.21 28.97
C VAL A 101 13.62 -7.19 27.44
N ASN A 102 12.41 -7.14 26.90
CA ASN A 102 12.18 -7.12 25.46
C ASN A 102 12.64 -5.80 24.84
N ALA A 103 12.47 -4.66 25.52
CA ALA A 103 12.98 -3.38 25.05
C ALA A 103 14.51 -3.42 24.88
N LEU A 104 15.23 -4.00 25.85
CA LEU A 104 16.68 -4.17 25.78
C LEU A 104 17.10 -5.16 24.67
N LEU A 105 16.41 -6.30 24.57
CA LEU A 105 16.68 -7.32 23.54
C LEU A 105 16.54 -6.73 22.13
N VAL A 106 15.50 -5.94 21.92
CA VAL A 106 15.22 -5.26 20.66
C VAL A 106 16.31 -4.23 20.40
N LEU A 107 16.60 -3.32 21.34
CA LEU A 107 17.68 -2.33 21.19
C LEU A 107 19.07 -2.96 20.95
N GLN A 108 19.34 -4.18 21.40
CA GLN A 108 20.61 -4.85 21.13
C GLN A 108 20.83 -5.15 19.64
N GLN A 109 19.78 -5.11 18.81
CA GLN A 109 19.85 -5.37 17.37
C GLN A 109 20.36 -4.18 16.55
N ILE A 110 20.58 -3.01 17.15
CA ILE A 110 21.14 -1.83 16.47
C ILE A 110 22.62 -1.62 16.82
N PRO A 111 23.42 -0.93 15.98
CA PRO A 111 24.87 -0.86 16.19
C PRO A 111 25.33 -0.08 17.41
N GLU A 112 24.66 1.03 17.72
CA GLU A 112 25.03 1.90 18.85
C GLU A 112 23.82 2.27 19.71
N PRO A 113 23.23 1.31 20.44
CA PRO A 113 21.97 1.53 21.14
C PRO A 113 22.06 2.63 22.19
N GLN A 114 23.14 2.61 22.99
CA GLN A 114 23.30 3.57 24.07
C GLN A 114 23.49 5.00 23.56
N ALA A 115 24.37 5.18 22.58
CA ALA A 115 24.65 6.49 22.01
C ALA A 115 23.42 7.05 21.28
N THR A 116 22.71 6.20 20.54
CA THR A 116 21.49 6.59 19.82
C THR A 116 20.39 7.01 20.80
N VAL A 117 20.08 6.21 21.81
CA VAL A 117 19.04 6.56 22.80
C VAL A 117 19.40 7.84 23.57
N ARG A 118 20.65 7.98 24.03
CA ARG A 118 21.06 9.19 24.79
C ARG A 118 21.06 10.45 23.93
N SER A 119 21.51 10.37 22.68
CA SER A 119 21.49 11.50 21.75
C SER A 119 20.06 11.93 21.42
N LEU A 120 19.14 10.97 21.24
CA LEU A 120 17.72 11.27 21.04
C LEU A 120 17.08 11.85 22.30
N ALA A 121 17.36 11.31 23.50
CA ALA A 121 16.84 11.85 24.75
C ALA A 121 17.28 13.32 24.98
N ALA A 122 18.50 13.66 24.58
CA ALA A 122 19.03 15.02 24.68
C ALA A 122 18.50 15.99 23.61
N ASN A 123 17.84 15.49 22.56
CA ASN A 123 17.39 16.30 21.44
C ASN A 123 16.08 17.04 21.77
N VAL A 124 16.16 18.35 21.98
CA VAL A 124 15.01 19.21 22.36
C VAL A 124 13.93 19.30 21.27
N GLN A 125 14.27 19.01 20.01
CA GLN A 125 13.30 19.00 18.91
C GLN A 125 12.32 17.81 18.98
N ILE A 126 12.63 16.77 19.75
CA ILE A 126 11.76 15.61 19.92
C ILE A 126 10.63 15.96 20.93
N PRO A 127 9.37 15.56 20.65
CA PRO A 127 8.25 15.81 21.56
C PRO A 127 8.53 15.37 23.00
N LEU A 128 8.07 16.14 23.99
CA LEU A 128 8.37 15.92 25.41
C LEU A 128 8.02 14.50 25.88
N ALA A 129 6.86 13.97 25.47
CA ALA A 129 6.43 12.63 25.84
C ALA A 129 7.39 11.54 25.36
N GLU A 130 7.92 11.67 24.15
CA GLU A 130 8.89 10.71 23.60
C GLU A 130 10.26 10.84 24.27
N ARG A 131 10.69 12.06 24.61
CA ARG A 131 11.93 12.26 25.39
C ARG A 131 11.84 11.60 26.75
N GLN A 132 10.70 11.75 27.44
CA GLN A 132 10.45 11.06 28.71
C GLN A 132 10.48 9.53 28.57
N ALA A 133 9.97 9.01 27.44
CA ALA A 133 10.04 7.58 27.13
C ALA A 133 11.48 7.10 26.90
N LEU A 134 12.29 7.87 26.16
CA LEU A 134 13.71 7.60 25.96
C LEU A 134 14.50 7.67 27.28
N GLU A 135 14.18 8.63 28.16
CA GLU A 135 14.73 8.72 29.52
C GLU A 135 14.27 7.59 30.44
N ALA A 136 13.13 6.96 30.18
CA ALA A 136 12.70 5.77 30.91
C ALA A 136 13.59 4.57 30.56
N ILE A 137 13.90 4.38 29.26
CA ILE A 137 14.80 3.31 28.80
C ILE A 137 16.19 3.42 29.42
N THR A 138 16.75 4.62 29.53
CA THR A 138 18.11 4.79 30.09
C THR A 138 18.22 4.40 31.56
N ARG A 139 17.08 4.27 32.27
CA ARG A 139 17.00 3.86 33.67
C ARG A 139 16.79 2.35 33.84
N ILE A 140 16.54 1.60 32.77
CA ILE A 140 16.39 0.14 32.83
C ILE A 140 17.74 -0.50 33.20
N SER A 141 17.70 -1.45 34.14
CA SER A 141 18.88 -2.23 34.52
C SER A 141 19.38 -3.04 33.32
N GLY A 142 20.67 -2.94 32.99
CA GLY A 142 21.28 -3.57 31.81
C GLY A 142 21.36 -2.68 30.57
N PHE A 143 20.73 -1.49 30.57
CA PHE A 143 20.87 -0.55 29.45
C PHE A 143 22.33 -0.15 29.17
N ASN A 144 23.12 0.07 30.23
CA ASN A 144 24.55 0.43 30.11
C ASN A 144 25.43 -0.75 29.67
N GLU A 145 24.90 -1.97 29.63
CA GLU A 145 25.61 -3.18 29.20
C GLU A 145 25.33 -3.52 27.73
N LEU A 146 24.42 -2.79 27.07
CA LEU A 146 24.10 -3.00 25.65
C LEU A 146 25.31 -2.68 24.76
N THR A 147 25.87 -3.71 24.12
CA THR A 147 26.99 -3.58 23.17
C THR A 147 26.56 -3.27 21.75
N GLY A 148 25.28 -3.50 21.42
CA GLY A 148 24.77 -3.40 20.05
C GLY A 148 25.19 -4.56 19.13
N ALA A 149 24.63 -4.56 17.92
CA ALA A 149 25.02 -5.47 16.85
C ALA A 149 26.22 -4.92 16.07
N GLU A 150 27.06 -5.76 15.49
CA GLU A 150 28.12 -5.27 14.59
C GLU A 150 27.50 -4.49 13.43
N ALA A 151 28.03 -3.29 13.16
CA ALA A 151 27.60 -2.48 12.02
C ALA A 151 27.84 -3.28 10.73
N PRO A 152 26.91 -3.26 9.76
CA PRO A 152 27.14 -3.91 8.48
C PRO A 152 28.44 -3.37 7.87
N GLU A 153 29.39 -4.25 7.56
CA GLU A 153 30.52 -3.87 6.73
C GLU A 153 29.95 -3.52 5.36
N ASP A 154 30.04 -2.25 4.96
CA ASP A 154 29.72 -1.85 3.60
C ASP A 154 30.55 -2.76 2.67
N PRO A 155 29.91 -3.52 1.76
CA PRO A 155 30.66 -4.29 0.78
C PRO A 155 31.42 -3.27 -0.05
N GLY A 156 32.70 -3.08 0.29
CA GLY A 156 33.53 -2.04 -0.29
C GLY A 156 33.45 -2.10 -1.81
N LEU A 157 33.61 -0.95 -2.49
CA LEU A 157 33.50 -0.84 -3.95
C LEU A 157 34.18 -1.98 -4.74
N VAL A 158 35.20 -2.60 -4.16
CA VAL A 158 35.95 -3.73 -4.72
C VAL A 158 35.13 -5.03 -4.82
N SER A 159 34.27 -5.36 -3.84
CA SER A 159 33.44 -6.59 -3.90
C SER A 159 32.24 -6.41 -4.85
N SER A 160 31.63 -5.22 -4.84
CA SER A 160 30.55 -4.87 -5.77
C SER A 160 31.02 -4.82 -7.23
N SER A 161 32.21 -4.27 -7.50
CA SER A 161 32.76 -4.24 -8.86
C SER A 161 33.17 -5.61 -9.38
N LEU A 162 33.70 -6.50 -8.52
CA LEU A 162 34.04 -7.87 -8.93
C LEU A 162 32.82 -8.67 -9.35
N GLN A 163 31.68 -8.49 -8.67
CA GLN A 163 30.43 -9.18 -8.98
C GLN A 163 29.81 -8.68 -10.30
N VAL A 164 29.89 -7.37 -10.58
CA VAL A 164 29.49 -6.79 -11.87
C VAL A 164 30.39 -7.28 -13.01
N VAL A 165 31.71 -7.35 -12.78
CA VAL A 165 32.65 -7.88 -13.77
C VAL A 165 32.41 -9.37 -14.03
N ALA A 166 32.19 -10.17 -12.98
CA ALA A 166 31.90 -11.60 -13.11
C ALA A 166 30.60 -11.85 -13.91
N SER A 167 29.55 -11.08 -13.64
CA SER A 167 28.28 -11.17 -14.38
C SER A 167 28.42 -10.74 -15.85
N LEU A 168 29.18 -9.69 -16.15
CA LEU A 168 29.51 -9.31 -17.53
C LEU A 168 30.30 -10.40 -18.28
N ILE A 169 31.26 -11.05 -17.61
CA ILE A 169 32.04 -12.16 -18.19
C ILE A 169 31.14 -13.35 -18.49
N ILE A 170 30.21 -13.70 -17.58
CA ILE A 170 29.27 -14.80 -17.78
C ILE A 170 28.34 -14.52 -18.97
N VAL A 171 27.81 -13.29 -19.09
CA VAL A 171 26.96 -12.90 -20.23
C VAL A 171 27.74 -12.94 -21.55
N MET A 172 28.98 -12.43 -21.57
CA MET A 172 29.85 -12.50 -22.74
C MET A 172 30.15 -13.95 -23.15
N LEU A 173 30.45 -14.81 -22.18
CA LEU A 173 30.70 -16.23 -22.44
C LEU A 173 29.44 -16.93 -22.99
N GLY A 174 28.27 -16.63 -22.41
CA GLY A 174 26.99 -17.12 -22.90
C GLY A 174 26.70 -16.68 -24.34
N ALA A 175 26.94 -15.41 -24.66
CA ALA A 175 26.77 -14.88 -26.01
C ALA A 175 27.71 -15.55 -27.03
N VAL A 176 28.97 -15.81 -26.66
CA VAL A 176 29.93 -16.54 -27.50
C VAL A 176 29.47 -17.97 -27.74
N ILE A 177 29.02 -18.68 -26.71
CA ILE A 177 28.50 -20.05 -26.84
C ILE A 177 27.28 -20.08 -27.76
N VAL A 178 26.33 -19.17 -27.58
CA VAL A 178 25.14 -19.05 -28.45
C VAL A 178 25.54 -18.73 -29.89
N SER A 179 26.53 -17.87 -30.11
CA SER A 179 27.03 -17.54 -31.46
C SER A 179 27.69 -18.72 -32.15
N VAL A 180 28.53 -19.48 -31.44
CA VAL A 180 29.22 -20.66 -31.97
C VAL A 180 28.25 -21.80 -32.24
N VAL A 181 27.34 -22.08 -31.30
CA VAL A 181 26.31 -23.11 -31.45
C VAL A 181 25.30 -22.73 -32.53
N GLY A 182 24.89 -21.46 -32.58
CA GLY A 182 24.00 -20.93 -33.62
C GLY A 182 24.62 -21.04 -35.02
N ARG A 183 25.89 -20.68 -35.18
CA ARG A 183 26.62 -20.86 -36.46
C ARG A 183 26.82 -22.33 -36.82
N GLY A 184 27.09 -23.19 -35.83
CA GLY A 184 27.28 -24.62 -36.04
C GLY A 184 25.99 -25.37 -36.40
N LEU A 185 24.86 -25.00 -35.81
CA LEU A 185 23.57 -25.66 -36.04
C LEU A 185 22.78 -25.10 -37.23
N LEU A 186 22.92 -23.80 -37.56
CA LEU A 186 22.17 -23.19 -38.66
C LEU A 186 22.88 -23.26 -40.01
N GLY A 187 24.08 -23.84 -40.10
CA GLY A 187 24.70 -24.20 -41.37
C GLY A 187 24.84 -23.07 -42.39
N MET A 188 24.91 -21.80 -41.96
CA MET A 188 25.15 -20.66 -42.85
C MET A 188 26.64 -20.54 -43.16
N GLY A 189 27.16 -21.53 -43.90
CA GLY A 189 28.35 -21.36 -44.73
C GLY A 189 27.98 -20.52 -45.95
N GLY A 190 27.84 -19.21 -45.76
CA GLY A 190 27.63 -18.23 -46.83
C GLY A 190 28.86 -17.37 -47.00
N THR A 191 29.65 -17.69 -48.02
CA THR A 191 30.82 -16.95 -48.48
C THR A 191 30.49 -15.48 -48.70
N ALA A 192 31.36 -14.60 -48.18
CA ALA A 192 31.35 -13.18 -48.48
C ALA A 192 31.61 -12.97 -49.97
N GLU A 193 30.60 -12.53 -50.71
CA GLU A 193 30.77 -11.95 -52.03
C GLU A 193 30.64 -10.44 -51.95
N ALA A 194 31.54 -9.78 -52.67
CA ALA A 194 31.89 -8.38 -52.55
C ALA A 194 31.00 -7.47 -53.42
N ALA A 195 30.64 -6.32 -52.84
CA ALA A 195 30.41 -5.01 -53.47
C ALA A 195 29.18 -4.86 -54.42
N PRO A 196 28.68 -3.63 -54.73
CA PRO A 196 29.29 -2.30 -54.53
C PRO A 196 28.37 -1.18 -53.94
N LYS A 197 29.04 -0.03 -53.76
CA LYS A 197 28.61 1.28 -53.22
C LYS A 197 27.48 1.99 -54.01
N ALA A 198 26.62 2.68 -53.22
CA ALA A 198 26.06 4.05 -53.37
C ALA A 198 25.14 4.38 -54.60
N PRO A 199 24.27 5.42 -54.58
CA PRO A 199 24.24 6.58 -53.68
C PRO A 199 22.86 7.04 -53.12
N GLU A 200 22.97 7.81 -52.03
CA GLU A 200 22.27 9.07 -51.70
C GLU A 200 21.14 9.56 -52.64
N SER A 201 19.93 9.73 -52.08
CA SER A 201 18.93 10.65 -52.59
C SER A 201 18.07 11.22 -51.46
N THR A 202 17.87 12.51 -51.58
CA THR A 202 17.34 13.52 -50.67
C THR A 202 15.81 13.48 -50.52
N ALA A 203 15.36 14.11 -49.43
CA ALA A 203 14.22 15.02 -49.35
C ALA A 203 12.79 14.50 -49.02
N ALA A 204 12.35 14.95 -47.84
CA ALA A 204 11.16 15.80 -47.63
C ALA A 204 9.82 15.17 -47.17
N ALA A 205 9.25 15.91 -46.21
CA ALA A 205 7.83 16.13 -45.90
C ALA A 205 7.16 15.22 -44.85
N ALA A 206 6.90 15.85 -43.69
CA ALA A 206 5.85 15.52 -42.71
C ALA A 206 4.43 15.75 -43.34
N PRO A 207 3.30 15.25 -42.77
CA PRO A 207 2.80 15.72 -41.47
C PRO A 207 2.08 14.68 -40.58
N GLN A 208 1.95 15.09 -39.31
CA GLN A 208 1.08 14.70 -38.19
C GLN A 208 -0.13 13.79 -38.47
N SER A 209 -0.35 12.76 -37.62
CA SER A 209 -1.68 12.44 -37.05
C SER A 209 -1.60 11.47 -35.84
N SER A 210 -2.40 11.79 -34.81
CA SER A 210 -3.00 10.90 -33.79
C SER A 210 -2.09 10.01 -32.93
N LEU A 211 -1.72 10.49 -31.73
CA LEU A 211 -1.57 9.60 -30.57
C LEU A 211 -2.93 9.45 -29.89
N SER A 212 -3.53 8.29 -30.14
CA SER A 212 -4.64 7.75 -29.37
C SER A 212 -4.14 7.28 -28.01
N ALA A 213 -4.98 7.48 -27.00
CA ALA A 213 -4.86 6.92 -25.68
C ALA A 213 -4.65 5.39 -25.71
N HIS A 214 -3.71 4.91 -24.89
CA HIS A 214 -3.75 3.55 -24.39
C HIS A 214 -3.35 3.58 -22.92
N SER A 215 -4.32 3.28 -22.06
CA SER A 215 -4.12 2.91 -20.67
C SER A 215 -3.06 1.83 -20.59
N GLY A 216 -1.87 2.19 -20.11
CA GLY A 216 -0.90 1.25 -19.57
C GLY A 216 -1.10 1.19 -18.07
N TYR A 217 -2.01 0.32 -17.63
CA TYR A 217 -2.03 -0.14 -16.25
C TYR A 217 -0.77 -1.00 -16.07
N THR A 218 0.30 -0.39 -15.56
CA THR A 218 1.51 -1.11 -15.17
C THR A 218 1.23 -1.84 -13.88
N ASP A 219 0.93 -3.11 -14.03
CA ASP A 219 0.89 -4.12 -13.00
C ASP A 219 2.24 -4.13 -12.26
N THR A 220 2.26 -3.49 -11.10
CA THR A 220 3.40 -3.55 -10.17
C THR A 220 2.86 -4.14 -8.87
N GLN A 221 2.49 -5.42 -8.91
CA GLN A 221 2.22 -6.20 -7.72
C GLN A 221 3.48 -6.26 -6.85
N SER A 222 3.61 -5.30 -5.93
CA SER A 222 4.42 -5.50 -4.73
C SER A 222 3.67 -6.48 -3.84
N THR A 223 4.09 -7.73 -3.86
CA THR A 223 3.68 -8.76 -2.91
C THR A 223 4.11 -8.34 -1.50
N ARG A 224 3.31 -7.52 -0.81
CA ARG A 224 3.37 -7.41 0.64
C ARG A 224 2.54 -8.54 1.21
N GLN A 225 3.27 -9.50 1.76
CA GLN A 225 2.80 -10.63 2.53
C GLN A 225 1.69 -10.20 3.50
N SER A 226 0.54 -10.85 3.37
CA SER A 226 -0.53 -10.80 4.35
C SER A 226 0.00 -11.29 5.70
N PRO A 227 -0.04 -10.49 6.77
CA PRO A 227 -0.12 -11.09 8.09
C PRO A 227 -1.54 -11.64 8.21
N SER A 228 -1.72 -12.92 7.91
CA SER A 228 -2.88 -13.69 8.37
C SER A 228 -2.77 -13.89 9.88
N ALA A 229 -2.84 -12.79 10.62
CA ALA A 229 -3.24 -12.81 12.02
C ALA A 229 -4.76 -12.70 12.02
N SER A 230 -5.42 -13.84 12.16
CA SER A 230 -6.82 -13.91 12.58
C SER A 230 -6.94 -13.26 13.96
N LEU A 231 -7.11 -11.94 13.96
CA LEU A 231 -7.59 -11.21 15.13
C LEU A 231 -8.94 -11.84 15.49
N SER A 232 -8.98 -12.36 16.72
CA SER A 232 -10.14 -13.05 17.27
C SER A 232 -11.38 -12.17 17.18
N ALA A 233 -12.49 -12.77 16.77
CA ALA A 233 -13.77 -12.14 16.52
C ALA A 233 -14.24 -11.27 17.71
N SER A 234 -14.06 -9.96 17.57
CA SER A 234 -14.83 -8.93 18.29
C SER A 234 -15.50 -7.94 17.34
N GLY A 235 -15.57 -8.26 16.04
CA GLY A 235 -16.36 -7.51 15.07
C GLY A 235 -17.86 -7.65 15.34
N THR A 236 -18.60 -6.55 15.22
CA THR A 236 -20.06 -6.51 15.31
C THR A 236 -20.65 -7.52 14.32
N MET A 237 -21.34 -8.56 14.82
CA MET A 237 -21.98 -9.55 13.95
C MET A 237 -22.99 -8.86 13.02
N HIS A 238 -22.96 -9.18 11.72
CA HIS A 238 -24.01 -8.71 10.83
C HIS A 238 -25.30 -9.43 11.20
N PRO A 239 -26.44 -8.72 11.40
CA PRO A 239 -27.65 -9.29 12.00
C PRO A 239 -28.19 -10.54 11.31
N GLN A 240 -27.92 -10.69 10.01
CA GLN A 240 -28.44 -11.78 9.17
C GLN A 240 -27.36 -12.73 8.64
N LEU A 241 -26.08 -12.33 8.65
CA LEU A 241 -25.00 -13.09 7.99
C LEU A 241 -24.01 -13.69 9.00
N GLY A 242 -24.09 -13.30 10.27
CA GLY A 242 -23.23 -13.84 11.32
C GLY A 242 -21.82 -13.23 11.31
N ALA A 243 -20.82 -14.06 11.60
CA ALA A 243 -19.42 -13.63 11.63
C ALA A 243 -18.91 -13.30 10.22
N PRO A 244 -18.05 -12.28 10.07
CA PRO A 244 -17.47 -11.93 8.79
C PRO A 244 -16.52 -13.03 8.28
N VAL A 245 -16.45 -13.20 6.96
CA VAL A 245 -15.47 -14.07 6.28
C VAL A 245 -14.07 -13.45 6.24
N LEU A 246 -13.99 -12.12 6.27
CA LEU A 246 -12.76 -11.33 6.37
C LEU A 246 -12.94 -10.31 7.48
N HIS A 247 -11.98 -10.22 8.40
CA HIS A 247 -11.89 -9.15 9.39
C HIS A 247 -10.43 -8.72 9.50
N THR A 248 -10.13 -7.49 9.09
CA THR A 248 -8.77 -6.96 9.05
C THR A 248 -8.75 -5.47 9.40
N MET A 249 -7.57 -4.96 9.73
CA MET A 249 -7.32 -3.54 10.00
C MET A 249 -6.30 -3.02 8.99
N SER A 250 -6.66 -1.96 8.26
CA SER A 250 -5.75 -1.23 7.38
C SER A 250 -5.34 0.07 8.07
N THR A 251 -4.04 0.41 8.00
CA THR A 251 -3.49 1.57 8.69
C THR A 251 -2.66 2.42 7.74
N PHE A 252 -3.05 3.67 7.61
CA PHE A 252 -2.29 4.70 6.91
C PHE A 252 -1.56 5.60 7.90
N ILE A 253 -0.31 5.93 7.56
CA ILE A 253 0.49 6.98 8.19
C ILE A 253 1.07 7.84 7.08
N LYS A 254 1.05 9.17 7.25
CA LYS A 254 1.59 10.15 6.31
C LYS A 254 3.00 9.77 5.84
N GLY A 255 3.19 9.82 4.52
CA GLY A 255 4.45 9.43 3.85
C GLY A 255 4.51 7.95 3.46
N SER A 256 3.54 7.13 3.88
CA SER A 256 3.38 5.77 3.32
C SER A 256 2.68 5.81 1.96
N ASN A 257 3.01 4.85 1.09
CA ASN A 257 2.17 4.55 -0.06
C ASN A 257 0.98 3.75 0.45
N TYR A 258 -0.24 4.30 0.32
CA TYR A 258 -1.44 3.67 0.83
C TYR A 258 -2.19 2.98 -0.29
N ASP A 259 -2.08 1.65 -0.32
CA ASP A 259 -2.68 0.77 -1.32
C ASP A 259 -2.74 -0.65 -0.73
N ASP A 260 -3.61 -0.82 0.26
CA ASP A 260 -3.81 -2.09 0.94
C ASP A 260 -4.94 -2.86 0.26
N SER A 261 -4.70 -4.13 -0.06
CA SER A 261 -5.71 -5.02 -0.64
C SER A 261 -5.75 -6.38 0.06
N PHE A 262 -6.95 -6.97 0.14
CA PHE A 262 -7.23 -8.16 0.91
C PHE A 262 -8.16 -9.10 0.15
N ALA A 263 -7.71 -10.34 -0.07
CA ALA A 263 -8.53 -11.39 -0.65
C ALA A 263 -9.66 -11.80 0.31
N ILE A 264 -10.86 -11.97 -0.25
CA ILE A 264 -12.03 -12.46 0.46
C ILE A 264 -12.22 -13.91 0.04
N GLU A 265 -11.98 -14.85 0.95
CA GLU A 265 -11.99 -16.28 0.68
C GLU A 265 -12.86 -17.04 1.69
N LEU A 266 -13.57 -18.07 1.20
CA LEU A 266 -14.24 -19.05 2.05
C LEU A 266 -13.31 -20.24 2.28
N ASN A 267 -12.88 -20.42 3.53
CA ASN A 267 -12.09 -21.58 3.93
C ASN A 267 -12.96 -22.83 4.04
N HIS A 268 -12.58 -23.89 3.35
CA HIS A 268 -13.23 -25.20 3.38
C HIS A 268 -12.22 -26.33 3.59
N ALA A 269 -12.69 -27.52 3.98
CA ALA A 269 -11.83 -28.65 4.30
C ALA A 269 -10.92 -29.14 3.14
N GLN A 270 -11.21 -28.73 1.90
CA GLN A 270 -10.47 -29.12 0.70
C GLN A 270 -9.72 -27.96 0.02
N GLY A 271 -9.74 -26.75 0.60
CA GLY A 271 -9.13 -25.56 0.01
C GLY A 271 -9.95 -24.28 0.26
N ASN A 272 -9.58 -23.22 -0.44
CA ASN A 272 -10.19 -21.90 -0.30
C ASN A 272 -10.95 -21.54 -1.58
N ASP A 273 -12.21 -21.10 -1.45
CA ASP A 273 -13.00 -20.57 -2.55
C ASP A 273 -12.84 -19.03 -2.58
N PHE A 274 -12.18 -18.49 -3.62
CA PHE A 274 -12.02 -17.06 -3.81
C PHE A 274 -13.35 -16.40 -4.18
N LEU A 275 -13.78 -15.41 -3.41
CA LEU A 275 -15.04 -14.70 -3.58
C LEU A 275 -14.89 -13.30 -4.17
N GLY A 276 -13.72 -12.69 -4.00
CA GLY A 276 -13.48 -11.31 -4.38
C GLY A 276 -12.33 -10.70 -3.60
N GLU A 277 -12.19 -9.40 -3.72
CA GLU A 277 -11.12 -8.64 -3.07
C GLU A 277 -11.68 -7.32 -2.56
N CYS A 278 -11.16 -6.81 -1.45
CA CYS A 278 -11.44 -5.46 -1.02
C CYS A 278 -10.16 -4.76 -0.63
N GLY A 279 -10.15 -3.44 -0.74
CA GLY A 279 -8.97 -2.66 -0.41
C GLY A 279 -9.27 -1.22 -0.08
N ILE A 280 -8.24 -0.56 0.40
CA ILE A 280 -8.22 0.87 0.62
C ILE A 280 -6.97 1.45 -0.02
N SER A 281 -7.15 2.49 -0.82
CA SER A 281 -6.05 3.17 -1.51
C SER A 281 -6.14 4.69 -1.40
N ALA A 282 -5.01 5.37 -1.53
CA ALA A 282 -5.00 6.83 -1.64
C ALA A 282 -5.66 7.26 -2.95
N SER A 283 -6.74 8.06 -2.87
CA SER A 283 -7.46 8.52 -4.06
C SER A 283 -7.01 9.90 -4.55
N SER A 284 -6.72 10.82 -3.62
CA SER A 284 -6.41 12.20 -3.99
C SER A 284 -5.44 12.80 -3.00
N GLN A 285 -4.43 13.49 -3.52
CA GLN A 285 -3.42 14.18 -2.75
C GLN A 285 -3.24 15.59 -3.30
N VAL A 286 -3.19 16.59 -2.43
CA VAL A 286 -2.97 17.99 -2.79
C VAL A 286 -1.78 18.49 -2.00
N ALA A 287 -0.76 19.01 -2.69
CA ALA A 287 0.49 19.48 -2.08
C ALA A 287 1.18 18.44 -1.16
N GLY A 288 1.06 17.15 -1.49
CA GLY A 288 1.62 16.04 -0.68
C GLY A 288 0.79 15.63 0.54
N GLU A 289 -0.37 16.27 0.73
CA GLU A 289 -1.33 15.95 1.81
C GLU A 289 -2.46 15.08 1.26
N LEU A 290 -2.72 13.94 1.90
CA LEU A 290 -3.78 13.01 1.51
C LEU A 290 -5.15 13.63 1.77
N GLN A 291 -5.92 13.90 0.72
CA GLN A 291 -7.24 14.54 0.85
C GLN A 291 -8.38 13.52 0.87
N SER A 292 -8.22 12.37 0.20
CA SER A 292 -9.23 11.31 0.23
C SER A 292 -8.62 9.93 0.03
N VAL A 293 -9.31 8.94 0.57
CA VAL A 293 -9.04 7.52 0.36
C VAL A 293 -10.23 6.85 -0.32
N GLU A 294 -9.94 5.91 -1.18
CA GLU A 294 -10.91 5.05 -1.84
C GLU A 294 -11.02 3.74 -1.06
N PHE A 295 -12.24 3.38 -0.68
CA PHE A 295 -12.60 2.04 -0.25
C PHE A 295 -13.27 1.34 -1.43
N TRP A 296 -12.70 0.24 -1.89
CA TRP A 296 -13.19 -0.49 -3.05
C TRP A 296 -13.43 -1.97 -2.73
N GLY A 297 -14.40 -2.56 -3.42
CA GLY A 297 -14.73 -3.97 -3.36
C GLY A 297 -14.96 -4.56 -4.74
N PHE A 298 -14.24 -5.64 -5.05
CA PHE A 298 -14.37 -6.46 -6.24
C PHE A 298 -15.11 -7.76 -5.93
N ASP A 299 -16.14 -8.08 -6.70
CA ASP A 299 -16.90 -9.34 -6.60
C ASP A 299 -16.62 -10.24 -7.80
N ILE A 300 -16.14 -11.47 -7.56
CA ILE A 300 -15.82 -12.41 -8.63
C ILE A 300 -17.05 -12.81 -9.47
N GLN A 301 -18.25 -12.79 -8.87
CA GLN A 301 -19.47 -13.22 -9.54
C GLN A 301 -20.00 -12.19 -10.54
N THR A 302 -19.76 -10.90 -10.28
CA THR A 302 -20.17 -9.81 -11.18
C THR A 302 -19.00 -9.30 -12.03
N GLN A 303 -17.76 -9.53 -11.61
CA GLN A 303 -16.54 -8.93 -12.17
C GLN A 303 -16.57 -7.39 -12.12
N GLU A 304 -17.32 -6.83 -11.19
CA GLU A 304 -17.46 -5.38 -11.01
C GLU A 304 -16.69 -4.94 -9.77
N THR A 305 -16.12 -3.74 -9.84
CA THR A 305 -15.53 -3.04 -8.70
C THR A 305 -16.44 -1.89 -8.33
N VAL A 306 -16.82 -1.82 -7.07
CA VAL A 306 -17.60 -0.72 -6.50
C VAL A 306 -16.70 0.06 -5.57
N SER A 307 -16.67 1.38 -5.75
CA SER A 307 -15.82 2.28 -4.97
C SER A 307 -16.67 3.27 -4.17
N LYS A 308 -16.18 3.58 -2.97
CA LYS A 308 -16.68 4.63 -2.07
C LYS A 308 -15.50 5.41 -1.52
N PHE A 309 -15.75 6.62 -1.02
CA PHE A 309 -14.68 7.50 -0.59
C PHE A 309 -14.87 8.01 0.83
N PHE A 310 -13.76 8.06 1.56
CA PHE A 310 -13.64 8.90 2.75
C PHE A 310 -12.76 10.10 2.40
N ALA A 311 -13.28 11.30 2.60
CA ALA A 311 -12.57 12.55 2.30
C ALA A 311 -12.30 13.33 3.58
N ALA A 312 -11.14 13.98 3.67
CA ALA A 312 -10.85 14.90 4.76
C ALA A 312 -11.96 15.96 4.87
N PRO A 313 -12.38 16.37 6.08
CA PRO A 313 -13.50 17.30 6.23
C PRO A 313 -13.37 18.61 5.43
N ALA A 314 -12.17 19.20 5.29
CA ALA A 314 -12.03 20.38 4.43
C ALA A 314 -12.02 20.08 2.93
N ALA A 315 -11.69 18.86 2.52
CA ALA A 315 -11.74 18.44 1.12
C ALA A 315 -13.19 18.36 0.61
N LEU A 316 -14.16 18.09 1.51
CA LEU A 316 -15.59 18.14 1.19
C LEU A 316 -16.09 19.56 0.90
N GLY A 317 -15.38 20.60 1.34
CA GLY A 317 -15.70 21.98 1.02
C GLY A 317 -15.23 22.41 -0.38
N ASP A 318 -14.40 21.61 -1.05
CA ASP A 318 -13.85 21.92 -2.37
C ASP A 318 -14.70 21.29 -3.49
N ALA A 319 -15.37 22.15 -4.27
CA ALA A 319 -16.22 21.74 -5.38
C ALA A 319 -15.43 20.99 -6.48
N ALA A 320 -14.15 21.32 -6.70
CA ALA A 320 -13.34 20.63 -7.69
C ALA A 320 -13.01 19.20 -7.23
N MET A 321 -12.70 19.03 -5.94
CA MET A 321 -12.47 17.72 -5.34
C MET A 321 -13.73 16.85 -5.40
N LEU A 322 -14.88 17.38 -4.98
CA LEU A 322 -16.15 16.66 -5.04
C LEU A 322 -16.54 16.28 -6.47
N ALA A 323 -16.31 17.16 -7.45
CA ALA A 323 -16.57 16.85 -8.85
C ALA A 323 -15.67 15.73 -9.38
N HIS A 324 -14.40 15.68 -8.94
CA HIS A 324 -13.47 14.61 -9.31
C HIS A 324 -13.87 13.27 -8.69
N LEU A 325 -14.17 13.23 -7.39
CA LEU A 325 -14.62 12.01 -6.71
C LEU A 325 -16.00 11.55 -7.21
N GLY A 326 -16.90 12.50 -7.47
CA GLY A 326 -18.27 12.26 -7.93
C GLY A 326 -18.36 11.57 -9.29
N GLN A 327 -17.32 11.65 -10.13
CA GLN A 327 -17.26 10.90 -11.40
C GLN A 327 -17.01 9.41 -11.22
N ARG A 328 -16.59 8.98 -10.02
CA ARG A 328 -16.16 7.61 -9.72
C ARG A 328 -17.17 6.83 -8.88
N VAL A 329 -18.23 7.49 -8.40
CA VAL A 329 -19.27 6.89 -7.57
C VAL A 329 -20.64 7.06 -8.20
N SER A 330 -21.60 6.24 -7.76
CA SER A 330 -22.96 6.28 -8.29
C SER A 330 -23.78 7.38 -7.63
N ASP A 331 -23.65 7.57 -6.32
CA ASP A 331 -24.31 8.64 -5.57
C ASP A 331 -23.29 9.46 -4.78
N PRO A 332 -22.81 10.59 -5.33
CA PRO A 332 -21.82 11.43 -4.66
C PRO A 332 -22.24 11.93 -3.27
N ALA A 333 -23.54 12.00 -2.96
CA ALA A 333 -24.01 12.49 -1.67
C ALA A 333 -23.82 11.45 -0.55
N ASP A 334 -23.97 10.16 -0.87
CA ASP A 334 -23.91 9.06 0.09
C ASP A 334 -22.60 8.25 -0.01
N ASP A 335 -22.00 8.18 -1.19
CA ASP A 335 -20.78 7.40 -1.44
C ASP A 335 -19.48 8.19 -1.16
N ILE A 336 -19.59 9.47 -0.80
CA ILE A 336 -18.46 10.31 -0.37
C ILE A 336 -18.78 10.86 1.01
N VAL A 337 -18.08 10.37 2.03
CA VAL A 337 -18.32 10.73 3.44
C VAL A 337 -17.07 11.33 4.07
N ALA A 338 -17.27 12.18 5.08
CA ALA A 338 -16.17 12.76 5.84
C ALA A 338 -15.36 11.65 6.56
N ALA A 339 -14.03 11.77 6.51
CA ALA A 339 -13.12 10.91 7.25
C ALA A 339 -13.13 11.29 8.73
N GLU A 340 -14.10 10.76 9.47
CA GLU A 340 -14.29 10.96 10.90
C GLU A 340 -14.28 9.63 11.65
N ALA A 341 -13.87 9.64 12.92
CA ALA A 341 -13.91 8.43 13.75
C ALA A 341 -15.36 7.93 13.90
N GLY A 342 -15.58 6.66 13.60
CA GLY A 342 -16.90 6.03 13.54
C GLY A 342 -17.63 6.19 12.21
N ALA A 343 -17.05 6.87 11.21
CA ALA A 343 -17.64 6.91 9.87
C ALA A 343 -17.63 5.51 9.25
N VAL A 344 -18.75 5.13 8.64
CA VAL A 344 -18.96 3.80 8.05
C VAL A 344 -19.32 3.96 6.57
N GLN A 345 -18.71 3.13 5.73
CA GLN A 345 -19.13 2.92 4.36
C GLN A 345 -19.36 1.44 4.09
N VAL A 346 -20.39 1.15 3.30
CA VAL A 346 -20.75 -0.23 2.93
C VAL A 346 -20.82 -0.34 1.42
N VAL A 347 -20.03 -1.28 0.88
CA VAL A 347 -20.11 -1.74 -0.49
C VAL A 347 -20.92 -3.03 -0.50
N GLU A 348 -22.02 -3.02 -1.24
CA GLU A 348 -22.89 -4.19 -1.38
C GLU A 348 -22.90 -4.63 -2.84
N SER A 349 -22.55 -5.89 -3.07
CA SER A 349 -22.55 -6.52 -4.39
C SER A 349 -23.59 -7.65 -4.44
N LYS A 350 -23.57 -8.46 -5.51
CA LYS A 350 -24.44 -9.62 -5.62
C LYS A 350 -24.13 -10.69 -4.56
N ALA A 351 -22.84 -10.95 -4.33
CA ALA A 351 -22.39 -12.02 -3.45
C ALA A 351 -21.83 -11.55 -2.11
N LEU A 352 -21.42 -10.29 -2.00
CA LEU A 352 -20.68 -9.76 -0.85
C LEU A 352 -21.37 -8.54 -0.23
N ILE A 353 -21.16 -8.39 1.07
CA ILE A 353 -21.33 -7.12 1.79
C ILE A 353 -19.97 -6.82 2.40
N ILE A 354 -19.40 -5.66 2.13
CA ILE A 354 -18.10 -5.24 2.65
C ILE A 354 -18.31 -3.90 3.37
N GLN A 355 -17.92 -3.85 4.63
CA GLN A 355 -18.00 -2.66 5.46
C GLN A 355 -16.60 -2.16 5.79
N ALA A 356 -16.42 -0.85 5.64
CA ALA A 356 -15.27 -0.10 6.13
C ALA A 356 -15.72 0.82 7.26
N GLU A 357 -15.08 0.76 8.41
CA GLU A 357 -15.32 1.66 9.55
C GLU A 357 -14.02 2.33 9.97
N ILE A 358 -14.02 3.66 10.06
CA ILE A 358 -12.89 4.41 10.58
C ILE A 358 -12.84 4.25 12.10
N LYS A 359 -11.82 3.56 12.62
CA LYS A 359 -11.60 3.42 14.07
C LYS A 359 -10.87 4.61 14.67
N ALA A 360 -9.93 5.15 13.91
CA ALA A 360 -9.18 6.34 14.30
C ALA A 360 -8.77 7.13 13.06
N VAL A 361 -8.81 8.46 13.17
CA VAL A 361 -8.34 9.36 12.12
C VAL A 361 -7.75 10.60 12.76
N VAL A 362 -6.61 11.04 12.23
CA VAL A 362 -6.01 12.33 12.55
C VAL A 362 -5.91 13.10 11.26
N CYS A 363 -6.65 14.19 11.17
CA CYS A 363 -6.55 15.17 10.09
C CYS A 363 -5.74 16.36 10.60
N ASN A 364 -4.85 16.89 9.76
CA ASN A 364 -4.12 18.11 10.09
C ASN A 364 -5.06 19.31 10.02
N TYR A 365 -5.41 19.88 11.17
CA TYR A 365 -6.10 21.18 11.22
C TYR A 365 -5.07 22.29 11.39
N GLY A 366 -4.23 22.48 10.36
CA GLY A 366 -3.29 23.59 10.30
C GLY A 366 -4.06 24.91 10.27
N GLY A 367 -3.70 25.85 11.15
CA GLY A 367 -4.42 27.09 11.41
C GLY A 367 -4.49 28.07 10.23
N GLY A 368 -5.39 27.78 9.28
CA GLY A 368 -5.83 28.70 8.24
C GLY A 368 -5.67 28.20 6.80
N LEU A 369 -6.36 27.09 6.43
CA LEU A 369 -6.90 26.63 5.13
C LEU A 369 -6.24 27.15 3.81
N PRO A 370 -5.96 26.32 2.76
CA PRO A 370 -6.44 24.97 2.42
C PRO A 370 -5.35 23.87 2.50
N ASN A 371 -5.74 22.59 2.42
CA ASN A 371 -4.93 21.35 2.54
C ASN A 371 -4.85 20.71 3.95
N SER A 372 -5.99 20.54 4.63
CA SER A 372 -6.09 19.76 5.89
C SER A 372 -6.14 18.25 5.62
N GLY A 373 -5.05 17.69 5.11
CA GLY A 373 -5.00 16.26 4.77
C GLY A 373 -5.12 15.32 5.97
N ILE A 374 -5.40 14.06 5.66
CA ILE A 374 -5.33 12.93 6.57
C ILE A 374 -3.84 12.67 6.88
N GLU A 375 -3.47 12.66 8.16
CA GLU A 375 -2.12 12.34 8.62
C GLU A 375 -1.98 10.89 9.08
N SER A 376 -3.01 10.37 9.73
CA SER A 376 -3.09 8.96 10.07
C SER A 376 -4.54 8.49 10.04
N LEU A 377 -4.74 7.23 9.70
CA LEU A 377 -6.06 6.65 9.53
C LEU A 377 -5.99 5.15 9.82
N GLN A 378 -6.91 4.65 10.62
CA GLN A 378 -7.11 3.23 10.90
C GLN A 378 -8.53 2.86 10.48
N ILE A 379 -8.65 1.93 9.54
CA ILE A 379 -9.92 1.46 9.02
C ILE A 379 -10.04 -0.04 9.28
N GLU A 380 -11.11 -0.40 9.98
CA GLU A 380 -11.53 -1.79 10.11
C GLU A 380 -12.32 -2.19 8.86
N LEU A 381 -11.91 -3.29 8.24
CA LEU A 381 -12.59 -3.90 7.09
C LEU A 381 -13.22 -5.21 7.53
N MET A 382 -14.50 -5.36 7.24
CA MET A 382 -15.26 -6.59 7.46
C MET A 382 -16.00 -6.98 6.19
N ALA A 383 -15.92 -8.24 5.77
CA ALA A 383 -16.68 -8.75 4.64
C ALA A 383 -17.57 -9.93 5.04
N TRP A 384 -18.76 -10.00 4.48
CA TRP A 384 -19.70 -11.11 4.62
C TRP A 384 -20.12 -11.65 3.25
N TYR A 385 -20.31 -12.96 3.18
CA TYR A 385 -20.82 -13.63 1.99
C TYR A 385 -22.33 -13.87 2.11
N LYS A 386 -23.10 -13.50 1.08
CA LYS A 386 -24.56 -13.61 1.05
C LYS A 386 -25.08 -15.01 0.68
N GLY A 387 -24.21 -15.91 0.24
CA GLY A 387 -24.64 -17.23 -0.24
C GLY A 387 -25.29 -18.07 0.87
N VAL A 388 -26.43 -18.67 0.55
CA VAL A 388 -27.19 -19.53 1.46
C VAL A 388 -26.42 -20.81 1.82
N GLY A 389 -26.25 -21.08 3.11
CA GLY A 389 -25.89 -22.41 3.61
C GLY A 389 -24.41 -22.75 3.76
N ARG A 390 -23.49 -21.79 3.61
CA ARG A 390 -22.08 -21.96 4.01
C ARG A 390 -21.71 -20.88 5.03
N GLN A 391 -22.02 -21.14 6.30
CA GLN A 391 -21.44 -20.39 7.41
C GLN A 391 -19.92 -20.39 7.25
N ALA A 392 -19.30 -19.21 7.39
CA ALA A 392 -17.89 -19.10 7.66
C ALA A 392 -17.56 -20.09 8.79
N ALA A 393 -16.55 -20.94 8.58
CA ALA A 393 -16.23 -22.02 9.50
C ALA A 393 -16.22 -21.50 10.94
N VAL A 394 -17.08 -22.07 11.79
CA VAL A 394 -17.00 -21.91 13.24
C VAL A 394 -15.54 -22.18 13.62
N PRO A 395 -14.89 -21.31 14.42
CA PRO A 395 -13.52 -21.58 14.88
C PRO A 395 -13.48 -23.00 15.44
N ALA A 396 -12.59 -23.83 14.90
CA ALA A 396 -12.45 -25.20 15.32
C ALA A 396 -12.36 -25.23 16.86
N GLU A 397 -13.21 -26.04 17.49
CA GLU A 397 -13.13 -26.22 18.94
C GLU A 397 -11.69 -26.56 19.33
N PRO A 398 -11.18 -26.01 20.45
CA PRO A 398 -9.83 -26.28 20.89
C PRO A 398 -9.65 -27.79 21.04
N PHE A 399 -8.73 -28.33 20.25
CA PHE A 399 -8.35 -29.73 20.25
C PHE A 399 -7.96 -30.13 21.68
N THR A 400 -8.84 -30.85 22.38
CA THR A 400 -8.58 -31.45 23.70
C THR A 400 -7.72 -32.69 23.49
N GLY A 401 -6.44 -32.47 23.18
CA GLY A 401 -5.54 -33.57 22.85
C GLY A 401 -4.13 -33.16 22.45
N ALA A 402 -3.55 -32.17 23.13
CA ALA A 402 -2.10 -31.95 23.08
C ALA A 402 -1.55 -32.16 24.48
N ALA A 403 -0.66 -33.15 24.60
CA ALA A 403 0.03 -33.53 25.81
C ALA A 403 0.73 -32.32 26.46
N ALA A 404 0.72 -32.32 27.79
CA ALA A 404 1.33 -31.30 28.64
C ALA A 404 2.76 -30.95 28.19
N SER A 405 2.97 -29.68 27.86
CA SER A 405 4.31 -29.09 27.80
C SER A 405 4.96 -29.14 29.20
N PRO A 406 6.27 -29.46 29.32
CA PRO A 406 6.95 -29.68 30.60
C PRO A 406 7.31 -28.38 31.36
N PHE A 407 6.51 -27.33 31.25
CA PHE A 407 6.81 -26.00 31.82
C PHE A 407 5.76 -25.51 32.84
N SER A 408 5.12 -26.44 33.58
CA SER A 408 4.14 -26.09 34.63
C SER A 408 4.74 -25.92 36.03
N ASP A 409 6.06 -26.02 36.22
CA ASP A 409 6.69 -26.06 37.55
C ASP A 409 7.10 -24.69 38.15
N TYR A 410 6.52 -23.58 37.71
CA TYR A 410 6.73 -22.27 38.38
C TYR A 410 5.48 -21.67 39.04
N ALA A 411 4.39 -22.42 39.12
CA ALA A 411 3.18 -22.01 39.83
C ALA A 411 3.16 -22.48 41.29
N ASP A 412 4.22 -22.19 42.07
CA ASP A 412 4.13 -22.26 43.53
C ASP A 412 5.18 -21.35 44.20
N MET A 413 4.99 -20.04 44.06
CA MET A 413 5.56 -19.08 45.00
C MET A 413 4.44 -18.49 45.85
N SER A 414 4.50 -18.88 47.12
CA SER A 414 3.62 -18.53 48.23
C SER A 414 3.33 -17.03 48.31
N ALA A 415 2.05 -16.69 48.34
CA ALA A 415 1.55 -15.35 48.61
C ALA A 415 2.00 -14.87 50.00
N ALA A 416 2.59 -13.67 50.05
CA ALA A 416 2.90 -12.98 51.30
C ALA A 416 1.62 -12.70 52.12
N PRO A 417 1.68 -12.75 53.46
CA PRO A 417 0.50 -12.55 54.32
C PRO A 417 -0.03 -11.10 54.26
N PRO A 418 -1.34 -10.90 54.51
CA PRO A 418 -1.96 -9.58 54.40
C PRO A 418 -1.43 -8.62 55.47
N ALA A 419 -0.98 -7.45 55.02
CA ALA A 419 -0.59 -6.35 55.88
C ALA A 419 -1.80 -5.83 56.68
N GLN A 420 -1.62 -5.76 58.00
CA GLN A 420 -2.58 -5.23 58.96
C GLN A 420 -2.77 -3.71 58.77
N ASN A 421 -4.03 -3.30 58.87
CA ASN A 421 -4.56 -1.94 59.08
C ASN A 421 -3.52 -0.87 59.50
N ALA A 422 -3.10 -0.04 58.56
CA ALA A 422 -2.53 1.27 58.86
C ALA A 422 -3.65 2.32 58.89
N ALA A 423 -3.72 3.08 59.99
CA ALA A 423 -4.67 4.16 60.20
C ALA A 423 -4.46 5.31 59.18
N PRO A 424 -5.52 6.09 58.85
CA PRO A 424 -5.41 7.22 57.94
C PRO A 424 -4.50 8.32 58.53
N PRO A 425 -3.74 9.05 57.69
CA PRO A 425 -2.89 10.15 58.14
C PRO A 425 -3.74 11.32 58.68
N PRO A 426 -3.23 12.08 59.66
CA PRO A 426 -3.90 13.25 60.21
C PRO A 426 -4.03 14.37 59.15
N PRO A 427 -5.07 15.22 59.24
CA PRO A 427 -5.25 16.33 58.32
C PRO A 427 -4.11 17.35 58.44
N PRO A 428 -3.71 17.99 57.32
CA PRO A 428 -2.68 19.02 57.34
C PRO A 428 -3.12 20.21 58.21
N ALA A 429 -2.28 20.54 59.18
CA ALA A 429 -2.44 21.69 60.04
C ALA A 429 -2.15 22.99 59.28
N GLY A 430 -3.01 23.99 59.47
CA GLY A 430 -2.60 25.39 59.52
C GLY A 430 -2.43 26.11 58.19
N SER A 431 -3.51 26.75 57.77
CA SER A 431 -3.54 27.87 56.84
C SER A 431 -2.54 28.96 57.22
N VAL A 432 -1.52 29.19 56.38
CA VAL A 432 -0.72 30.42 56.42
C VAL A 432 -1.32 31.41 55.43
N ALA A 433 -1.65 32.59 55.94
CA ALA A 433 -2.25 33.70 55.21
C ALA A 433 -1.45 34.14 53.97
N PRO A 434 -2.10 34.67 52.93
CA PRO A 434 -1.44 35.15 51.72
C PRO A 434 -0.57 36.37 52.03
N GLN A 435 0.74 36.24 51.79
CA GLN A 435 1.66 37.36 51.82
C GLN A 435 1.40 38.28 50.63
N LYS A 436 1.22 39.56 50.96
CA LYS A 436 1.08 40.70 50.06
C LYS A 436 2.27 40.77 49.08
N PRO A 437 2.06 40.91 47.76
CA PRO A 437 3.16 41.05 46.81
C PRO A 437 3.95 42.31 47.10
N LYS A 438 5.27 42.14 47.26
CA LYS A 438 6.26 43.21 47.43
C LYS A 438 6.37 43.96 46.10
N GLN A 439 6.04 45.26 46.12
CA GLN A 439 6.27 46.18 45.00
C GLN A 439 7.73 46.10 44.55
N ARG A 440 7.92 45.83 43.25
CA ARG A 440 9.21 45.92 42.56
C ARG A 440 9.50 47.40 42.31
N PRO A 441 10.73 47.90 42.55
CA PRO A 441 11.12 49.25 42.22
C PRO A 441 11.00 49.51 40.72
N GLU A 442 10.50 50.69 40.39
CA GLU A 442 10.49 51.29 39.07
C GLU A 442 11.94 51.59 38.68
N ASP A 443 12.48 50.84 37.72
CA ASP A 443 13.66 51.25 36.97
C ASP A 443 13.21 51.62 35.56
N GLU A 444 13.39 52.90 35.27
CA GLU A 444 13.26 53.57 33.98
C GLU A 444 14.23 52.99 32.92
N GLU A 445 13.99 53.38 31.65
CA GLU A 445 14.95 53.38 30.54
C GLU A 445 15.31 52.05 29.85
N ASN A 446 14.52 51.69 28.83
CA ASN A 446 14.94 51.74 27.41
C ASN A 446 14.03 50.85 26.55
N ASP A 447 13.06 51.48 25.88
CA ASP A 447 12.33 50.91 24.75
C ASP A 447 12.95 51.43 23.44
N PRO A 448 13.75 50.61 22.72
CA PRO A 448 14.33 51.00 21.44
C PRO A 448 13.42 50.71 20.23
N PHE A 449 12.17 50.26 20.42
CA PHE A 449 11.26 49.96 19.30
C PHE A 449 9.88 50.59 19.51
N GLY A 450 9.88 51.92 19.59
CA GLY A 450 8.70 52.73 19.37
C GLY A 450 8.10 52.49 17.98
N GLY A 451 6.91 51.91 17.94
CA GLY A 451 6.16 51.63 16.71
C GLY A 451 4.67 51.60 16.97
N THR A 452 4.09 52.76 17.24
CA THR A 452 2.63 52.97 17.33
C THR A 452 1.99 52.81 15.95
N GLY A 453 1.42 51.64 15.67
CA GLY A 453 0.57 51.36 14.52
C GLY A 453 -0.89 51.27 14.93
N ASN A 454 -1.56 52.42 15.01
CA ASN A 454 -2.98 52.55 15.27
C ASN A 454 -3.74 52.29 13.96
N PHE A 455 -4.45 51.16 13.82
CA PHE A 455 -5.31 50.87 12.66
C PHE A 455 -6.79 50.92 13.09
N MET A 456 -7.42 52.07 12.80
CA MET A 456 -8.87 52.19 12.69
C MET A 456 -9.32 51.61 11.33
N PRO A 457 -10.51 50.98 11.24
CA PRO A 457 -11.12 50.61 9.97
C PRO A 457 -11.96 51.77 9.43
N TYR A 458 -11.93 51.99 8.12
CA TYR A 458 -13.00 52.71 7.42
C TYR A 458 -13.91 51.69 6.72
N SER A 459 -15.20 51.89 7.00
CA SER A 459 -16.43 51.59 6.23
C SER A 459 -16.30 50.98 4.85
#